data_AF-A0A087N528-F1
#
_entry.id   AF-A0A087N528-F1
#
_cell.length_a   1.000
_cell.length_b   1.000
_cell.length_c   1.000
_cell.angle_alpha   90.00
_cell.angle_beta   90.00
_cell.angle_gamma   90.00
#
_symmetry.space_group_name_H-M   'P 1'
#
loop_
_entity.id
_entity.type
_entity.pdbx_description
1 polymer ?
#
loop_
_entity_poly.entity_id
_entity_poly.type
_entity_poly.pdbx_seq_one_letter_code
_entity_poly.pdbx_strand_id
1 'polypeptide(L)'
;MTGVSTRTLRYYDEIALLKPVDYTEAGYRLYNQQSVDRLQQILFYRELKMPLAKVAQAMTQSREQVFHEQRKALQQEHERLEKLLHVIDDALGENRMINEQKFAAFKQEKLAEQEQLYGVESRRKYGEEAIKASYTKYQDMTEEQYKEMQAVEALLIEALRQPSVDEAYVVALHKQWLLFTWVTYTPKMHKGLVEGYLADERFIAYYDRQAGQGATQKLYEAIQHYA
;
A
#
# COMPACT_ATOMS: atom_id res chain seq x y z
N MET A 1 31.11 -26.08 -35.97
CA MET A 1 31.75 -26.48 -34.70
C MET A 1 31.06 -25.72 -33.57
N THR A 2 30.49 -26.42 -32.59
CA THR A 2 29.47 -25.92 -31.63
C THR A 2 30.01 -25.08 -30.47
N GLY A 3 31.27 -24.64 -30.47
CA GLY A 3 31.87 -23.82 -29.39
C GLY A 3 32.04 -24.54 -28.04
N VAL A 4 31.65 -25.82 -27.94
CA VAL A 4 31.72 -26.63 -26.71
C VAL A 4 33.08 -27.34 -26.63
N SER A 5 33.73 -27.26 -25.47
CA SER A 5 35.03 -27.92 -25.26
C SER A 5 34.91 -29.45 -25.28
N THR A 6 35.98 -30.14 -25.71
CA THR A 6 36.07 -31.60 -25.65
C THR A 6 35.88 -32.16 -24.23
N ARG A 7 36.33 -31.41 -23.22
CA ARG A 7 36.12 -31.73 -21.79
C ARG A 7 34.64 -31.71 -21.42
N THR A 8 33.88 -30.74 -21.91
CA THR A 8 32.43 -30.64 -21.66
C THR A 8 31.66 -31.79 -22.33
N LEU A 9 32.03 -32.17 -23.55
CA LEU A 9 31.42 -33.33 -24.23
C LEU A 9 31.71 -34.64 -23.50
N ARG A 10 32.94 -34.84 -23.01
CA ARG A 10 33.28 -36.00 -22.14
C ARG A 10 32.44 -36.00 -20.87
N TYR A 11 32.30 -34.85 -20.24
CA TYR A 11 31.49 -34.75 -19.03
C TYR A 11 30.02 -35.08 -19.29
N TYR A 12 29.44 -34.61 -20.40
CA TYR A 12 28.07 -34.94 -20.78
C TYR A 12 27.85 -36.42 -21.09
N ASP A 13 28.87 -37.09 -21.64
CA ASP A 13 28.89 -38.54 -21.81
C ASP A 13 28.91 -39.26 -20.45
N GLU A 14 29.80 -38.83 -19.53
CA GLU A 14 29.93 -39.37 -18.17
C GLU A 14 28.63 -39.28 -17.36
N ILE A 15 27.88 -38.18 -17.48
CA ILE A 15 26.57 -38.01 -16.81
C ILE A 15 25.38 -38.51 -17.64
N ALA A 16 25.64 -39.22 -18.75
CA ALA A 16 24.63 -39.75 -19.67
C ALA A 16 23.67 -38.72 -20.28
N LEU A 17 24.06 -37.45 -20.34
CA LEU A 17 23.26 -36.36 -20.88
C LEU A 17 23.35 -36.30 -22.42
N LEU A 18 24.53 -36.58 -22.97
CA LEU A 18 24.80 -36.68 -24.41
C LEU A 18 25.78 -37.83 -24.68
N LYS A 19 25.27 -38.95 -25.18
CA LYS A 19 26.11 -40.11 -25.55
C LYS A 19 26.53 -40.07 -27.02
N PRO A 20 27.76 -40.51 -27.35
CA PRO A 20 28.15 -40.73 -28.74
C PRO A 20 27.31 -41.84 -29.35
N VAL A 21 27.12 -41.78 -30.67
CA VAL A 21 26.39 -42.81 -31.42
C VAL A 21 27.27 -44.02 -31.72
N ASP A 22 28.58 -43.82 -31.80
CA ASP A 22 29.56 -44.88 -32.04
C ASP A 22 30.97 -44.39 -31.65
N TYR A 23 31.95 -45.28 -31.77
CA TYR A 23 33.37 -44.99 -31.59
C TYR A 23 34.15 -45.41 -32.84
N THR A 24 35.17 -44.65 -33.21
CA THR A 24 36.10 -45.08 -34.26
C THR A 24 36.95 -46.25 -33.78
N GLU A 25 37.63 -46.95 -34.69
CA GLU A 25 38.60 -48.01 -34.35
C GLU A 25 39.72 -47.54 -33.40
N ALA A 26 40.06 -46.25 -33.44
CA ALA A 26 41.02 -45.62 -32.54
C ALA A 26 40.40 -45.11 -31.22
N GLY A 27 39.12 -45.38 -30.96
CA GLY A 27 38.41 -45.01 -29.73
C GLY A 27 37.86 -43.58 -29.69
N TYR A 28 37.83 -42.85 -30.82
CA TYR A 28 37.27 -41.50 -30.86
C TYR A 28 35.74 -41.53 -30.91
N ARG A 29 35.09 -40.65 -30.15
CA ARG A 29 33.63 -40.52 -30.10
C ARG A 29 33.07 -39.98 -31.42
N LEU A 30 32.08 -40.67 -31.97
CA LEU A 30 31.32 -40.24 -33.14
C LEU A 30 29.97 -39.67 -32.72
N TYR A 31 29.62 -38.52 -33.28
CA TYR A 31 28.35 -37.82 -33.07
C TYR A 31 27.70 -37.58 -34.43
N ASN A 32 26.43 -37.94 -34.55
CA ASN A 32 25.65 -37.69 -35.76
C ASN A 32 24.89 -36.35 -35.63
N GLN A 33 24.10 -36.01 -36.64
CA GLN A 33 23.29 -34.78 -36.64
C GLN A 33 22.32 -34.73 -35.45
N GLN A 34 21.69 -35.85 -35.07
CA GLN A 34 20.79 -35.91 -33.91
C GLN A 34 21.52 -35.58 -32.59
N SER A 35 22.77 -36.00 -32.45
CA SER A 35 23.61 -35.62 -31.31
C SER A 35 23.88 -34.11 -31.28
N VAL A 36 24.06 -33.48 -32.45
CA VAL A 36 24.24 -32.03 -32.57
C VAL A 36 22.97 -31.29 -32.17
N ASP A 37 21.81 -31.74 -32.63
CA ASP A 37 20.51 -31.14 -32.30
C ASP A 37 20.22 -31.28 -30.79
N ARG A 38 20.54 -32.44 -30.21
CA ARG A 38 20.46 -32.68 -28.77
C ARG A 38 21.40 -31.75 -27.99
N LEU A 39 22.63 -31.56 -28.46
CA LEU A 39 23.59 -30.65 -27.85
C LEU A 39 23.08 -29.20 -27.88
N GLN A 40 22.50 -28.74 -28.99
CA GLN A 40 21.90 -27.41 -29.08
C GLN A 40 20.80 -27.20 -28.04
N GLN A 41 19.94 -28.20 -27.83
CA GLN A 41 18.88 -28.12 -26.82
C GLN A 41 19.45 -28.08 -25.39
N ILE A 42 20.49 -28.86 -25.09
CA ILE A 42 21.19 -28.81 -23.80
C ILE A 42 21.77 -27.42 -23.56
N LEU A 43 22.45 -26.85 -24.55
CA LEU A 43 23.06 -25.52 -24.45
C LEU A 43 22.00 -24.44 -24.22
N PHE A 44 20.88 -24.52 -24.92
CA PHE A 44 19.77 -23.60 -24.75
C PHE A 44 19.20 -23.62 -23.31
N TYR A 45 18.98 -24.80 -22.72
CA TYR A 45 18.54 -24.86 -21.31
C TYR A 45 19.61 -24.37 -20.33
N ARG A 46 20.90 -24.54 -20.66
CA ARG A 46 22.01 -24.00 -19.86
C ARG A 46 22.11 -22.48 -19.93
N GLU A 47 21.75 -21.89 -21.06
CA GLU A 47 21.66 -20.43 -21.23
C GLU A 47 20.55 -19.84 -20.34
N LEU A 48 19.44 -20.57 -20.18
CA LEU A 48 18.39 -20.29 -19.18
C LEU A 48 18.80 -20.58 -17.73
N LYS A 49 20.11 -20.76 -17.46
CA LYS A 49 20.68 -21.05 -16.14
C LYS A 49 20.15 -22.32 -15.48
N MET A 50 19.55 -23.23 -16.24
CA MET A 50 19.05 -24.49 -15.69
C MET A 50 20.23 -25.37 -15.20
N PRO A 51 20.16 -25.94 -13.98
CA PRO A 51 21.16 -26.91 -13.52
C PRO A 51 21.18 -28.16 -14.42
N LEU A 52 22.37 -28.71 -14.71
CA LEU A 52 22.53 -29.89 -15.59
C LEU A 52 21.69 -31.10 -15.16
N ALA A 53 21.50 -31.29 -13.84
CA ALA A 53 20.65 -32.34 -13.31
C ALA A 53 19.18 -32.21 -13.76
N LYS A 54 18.67 -30.98 -13.89
CA LYS A 54 17.32 -30.72 -14.40
C LYS A 54 17.24 -30.75 -15.92
N VAL A 55 18.34 -30.42 -16.61
CA VAL A 55 18.41 -30.51 -18.07
C VAL A 55 18.08 -31.94 -18.54
N ALA A 56 18.61 -32.97 -17.88
CA ALA A 56 18.32 -34.36 -18.23
C ALA A 56 16.80 -34.68 -18.22
N GLN A 57 16.06 -34.16 -17.24
CA GLN A 57 14.61 -34.32 -17.13
C GLN A 57 13.87 -33.47 -18.18
N ALA A 58 14.33 -32.23 -18.40
CA ALA A 58 13.78 -31.35 -19.43
C ALA A 58 13.95 -31.88 -20.86
N MET A 59 14.93 -32.77 -21.09
CA MET A 59 15.14 -33.44 -22.37
C MET A 59 14.14 -34.56 -22.66
N THR A 60 13.38 -35.02 -21.66
CA THR A 60 12.33 -36.05 -21.83
C THR A 60 10.91 -35.48 -21.82
N GLN A 61 10.76 -34.19 -21.53
CA GLN A 61 9.49 -33.47 -21.49
C GLN A 61 9.26 -32.67 -22.78
N SER A 62 8.01 -32.24 -23.01
CA SER A 62 7.72 -31.28 -24.07
C SER A 62 8.37 -29.92 -23.74
N ARG A 63 8.80 -29.20 -24.78
CA ARG A 63 9.44 -27.87 -24.62
C ARG A 63 8.51 -26.87 -23.90
N GLU A 64 7.21 -26.95 -24.17
CA GLU A 64 6.19 -26.12 -23.55
C GLU A 64 6.09 -26.34 -22.03
N GLN A 65 6.08 -27.60 -21.59
CA GLN A 65 6.08 -27.95 -20.15
C GLN A 65 7.32 -27.39 -19.44
N VAL A 66 8.51 -27.57 -20.04
CA VAL A 66 9.76 -27.06 -19.46
C VAL A 66 9.72 -25.54 -19.32
N PHE A 67 9.20 -24.81 -20.30
CA PHE A 67 9.08 -23.36 -20.21
C PHE A 67 8.07 -22.89 -19.18
N HIS A 68 6.94 -23.59 -19.04
CA HIS A 68 5.98 -23.28 -17.97
C HIS A 68 6.60 -23.48 -16.59
N GLU A 69 7.33 -24.58 -16.37
CA GLU A 69 8.02 -24.84 -15.11
C GLU A 69 9.12 -23.80 -14.82
N GLN A 70 9.90 -23.41 -15.83
CA GLN A 70 10.93 -22.38 -15.68
C GLN A 70 10.32 -21.01 -15.38
N ARG A 71 9.27 -20.62 -16.11
CA ARG A 71 8.56 -19.36 -15.84
C ARG A 71 8.04 -19.34 -14.41
N LYS A 72 7.44 -20.44 -13.94
CA LYS A 72 6.96 -20.56 -12.57
C LYS A 72 8.09 -20.42 -11.54
N ALA A 73 9.24 -21.06 -11.77
CA ALA A 73 10.39 -20.96 -10.88
C ALA A 73 10.95 -19.53 -10.81
N LEU A 74 11.04 -18.83 -11.95
CA LEU A 74 11.46 -17.43 -12.00
C LEU A 74 10.48 -16.50 -11.28
N GLN A 75 9.17 -16.73 -11.46
CA GLN A 75 8.13 -15.98 -10.76
C GLN A 75 8.26 -16.13 -9.24
N GLN A 76 8.47 -17.35 -8.76
CA GLN A 76 8.67 -17.63 -7.33
C GLN A 76 9.94 -16.98 -6.78
N GLU A 77 11.02 -16.95 -7.56
CA GLU A 77 12.25 -16.28 -7.15
C GLU A 77 12.09 -14.76 -7.11
N HIS A 78 11.37 -14.18 -8.08
CA HIS A 78 11.01 -12.76 -8.07
C HIS A 78 10.23 -12.39 -6.80
N GLU A 79 9.16 -13.14 -6.50
CA GLU A 79 8.36 -12.93 -5.28
C GLU A 79 9.21 -13.05 -4.00
N ARG A 80 10.17 -13.97 -3.98
CA ARG A 80 11.09 -14.13 -2.85
C ARG A 80 12.02 -12.92 -2.71
N LEU A 81 12.58 -12.44 -3.80
CA LEU A 81 13.47 -11.27 -3.83
C LEU A 81 12.73 -9.99 -3.44
N GLU A 82 11.50 -9.79 -3.91
CA GLU A 82 10.67 -8.66 -3.50
C GLU A 82 10.40 -8.66 -1.99
N LYS A 83 10.09 -9.82 -1.41
CA LYS A 83 9.91 -9.92 0.05
C LYS A 83 11.17 -9.55 0.83
N LEU A 84 12.34 -9.94 0.34
CA LEU A 84 13.61 -9.59 0.97
C LEU A 84 13.92 -8.10 0.85
N LEU A 85 13.65 -7.50 -0.31
CA LEU A 85 13.74 -6.05 -0.49
C LEU A 85 12.84 -5.34 0.50
N HIS A 86 11.58 -5.76 0.63
CA HIS A 86 10.64 -5.17 1.58
C HIS A 86 11.15 -5.20 3.04
N VAL A 87 11.74 -6.31 3.47
CA VAL A 87 12.36 -6.44 4.81
C VAL A 87 13.54 -5.49 4.99
N ILE A 88 14.36 -5.32 3.94
CA ILE A 88 15.49 -4.38 3.97
C ILE A 88 14.98 -2.95 4.01
N ASP A 89 14.00 -2.59 3.18
CA ASP A 89 13.40 -1.26 3.12
C ASP A 89 12.74 -0.88 4.46
N ASP A 90 12.10 -1.85 5.13
CA ASP A 90 11.57 -1.70 6.49
C ASP A 90 12.71 -1.47 7.50
N ALA A 91 13.78 -2.25 7.43
CA ALA A 91 14.94 -2.13 8.32
C ALA A 91 15.70 -0.81 8.12
N LEU A 92 15.74 -0.29 6.89
CA LEU A 92 16.29 1.01 6.53
C LEU A 92 15.35 2.17 6.88
N GLY A 93 14.08 1.88 7.20
CA GLY A 93 13.06 2.88 7.47
C GLY A 93 12.56 3.60 6.22
N GLU A 94 12.91 3.13 5.02
CA GLU A 94 12.51 3.75 3.75
C GLU A 94 11.00 3.63 3.52
N ASN A 95 10.40 2.47 3.85
CA ASN A 95 8.93 2.33 3.79
C ASN A 95 8.22 3.29 4.76
N ARG A 96 8.79 3.48 5.96
CA ARG A 96 8.25 4.43 6.93
C ARG A 96 8.34 5.87 6.40
N MET A 97 9.50 6.27 5.86
CA MET A 97 9.69 7.60 5.29
C MET A 97 8.79 7.85 4.07
N ILE A 98 8.62 6.87 3.18
CA ILE A 98 7.71 6.95 2.03
C ILE A 98 6.26 7.09 2.52
N ASN A 99 5.86 6.35 3.56
CA ASN A 99 4.51 6.47 4.14
C ASN A 99 4.30 7.84 4.80
N GLU A 100 5.28 8.34 5.56
CA GLU A 100 5.24 9.67 6.17
C GLU A 100 5.13 10.77 5.10
N GLN A 101 5.88 10.67 4.00
CA GLN A 101 5.79 11.62 2.87
C GLN A 101 4.44 11.56 2.15
N LYS A 102 3.93 10.36 1.86
CA LYS A 102 2.60 10.18 1.27
C LYS A 102 1.51 10.74 2.17
N PHE A 103 1.61 10.51 3.48
CA PHE A 103 0.66 11.03 4.45
C PHE A 103 0.74 12.56 4.58
N ALA A 104 1.94 13.14 4.53
CA ALA A 104 2.12 14.59 4.47
C ALA A 104 1.47 15.19 3.20
N ALA A 105 1.66 14.58 2.04
CA ALA A 105 1.03 15.01 0.79
C ALA A 105 -0.51 14.91 0.85
N PHE A 106 -1.04 13.81 1.38
CA PHE A 106 -2.48 13.63 1.61
C PHE A 106 -3.06 14.74 2.50
N LYS A 107 -2.39 15.09 3.61
CA LYS A 107 -2.84 16.18 4.49
C LYS A 107 -2.79 17.54 3.80
N GLN A 108 -1.79 17.80 2.96
CA GLN A 108 -1.71 19.04 2.17
C GLN A 108 -2.88 19.16 1.18
N GLU A 109 -3.23 18.07 0.50
CA GLU A 109 -4.39 18.04 -0.40
C GLU A 109 -5.69 18.35 0.36
N LYS A 110 -5.90 17.73 1.53
CA LYS A 110 -7.07 17.99 2.37
C LYS A 110 -7.15 19.46 2.83
N LEU A 111 -6.02 20.06 3.19
CA LEU A 111 -5.99 21.48 3.55
C LEU A 111 -6.27 22.38 2.34
N ALA A 112 -5.76 22.04 1.15
CA ALA A 112 -6.06 22.79 -0.06
C ALA A 112 -7.56 22.76 -0.41
N GLU A 113 -8.21 21.59 -0.28
CA GLU A 113 -9.67 21.46 -0.43
C GLU A 113 -10.42 22.34 0.58
N GLN A 114 -10.03 22.29 1.86
CA GLN A 114 -10.63 23.09 2.93
C GLN A 114 -10.46 24.59 2.70
N GLU A 115 -9.26 25.02 2.28
CA GLU A 115 -8.96 26.41 1.96
C GLU A 115 -9.83 26.93 0.81
N GLN A 116 -10.01 26.12 -0.24
CA GLN A 116 -10.87 26.47 -1.37
C GLN A 116 -12.33 26.59 -0.98
N LEU A 117 -12.85 25.69 -0.14
CA LEU A 117 -14.26 25.64 0.23
C LEU A 117 -14.65 26.63 1.33
N TYR A 118 -13.77 26.83 2.31
CA TYR A 118 -14.08 27.50 3.58
C TYR A 118 -13.06 28.57 3.99
N GLY A 119 -11.95 28.76 3.27
CA GLY A 119 -10.82 29.59 3.73
C GLY A 119 -11.20 31.04 4.03
N VAL A 120 -11.94 31.70 3.15
CA VAL A 120 -12.36 33.10 3.32
C VAL A 120 -13.33 33.25 4.50
N GLU A 121 -14.33 32.39 4.58
CA GLU A 121 -15.34 32.40 5.64
C GLU A 121 -14.71 32.11 7.01
N SER A 122 -13.84 31.11 7.07
CA SER A 122 -13.15 30.68 8.29
C SER A 122 -12.27 31.80 8.85
N ARG A 123 -11.52 32.51 8.00
CA ARG A 123 -10.74 33.68 8.41
C ARG A 123 -11.61 34.84 8.86
N ARG A 124 -12.75 35.07 8.18
CA ARG A 124 -13.70 36.11 8.59
C ARG A 124 -14.30 35.83 9.98
N LYS A 125 -14.57 34.56 10.30
CA LYS A 125 -15.21 34.16 11.56
C LYS A 125 -14.23 33.99 12.72
N TYR A 126 -13.04 33.42 12.47
CA TYR A 126 -12.08 33.03 13.52
C TYR A 126 -10.75 33.79 13.49
N GLY A 127 -10.48 34.53 12.41
CA GLY A 127 -9.24 35.29 12.22
C GLY A 127 -8.10 34.48 11.60
N GLU A 128 -7.18 35.18 10.94
CA GLU A 128 -6.03 34.58 10.22
C GLU A 128 -5.17 33.69 11.14
N GLU A 129 -4.79 34.20 12.31
CA GLU A 129 -3.89 33.50 13.22
C GLU A 129 -4.49 32.19 13.76
N ALA A 130 -5.80 32.17 14.03
CA ALA A 130 -6.48 30.96 14.51
C ALA A 130 -6.53 29.87 13.42
N ILE A 131 -6.83 30.27 12.18
CA ILE A 131 -6.85 29.34 11.04
C ILE A 131 -5.44 28.82 10.73
N LYS A 132 -4.44 29.70 10.70
CA LYS A 132 -3.04 29.31 10.52
C LYS A 132 -2.59 28.32 11.59
N ALA A 133 -2.88 28.59 12.86
CA ALA A 133 -2.52 27.69 13.96
C ALA A 133 -3.24 26.34 13.87
N SER A 134 -4.50 26.33 13.42
CA SER A 134 -5.26 25.11 13.17
C SER A 134 -4.66 24.28 12.03
N TYR A 135 -4.29 24.92 10.92
CA TYR A 135 -3.67 24.27 9.77
C TYR A 135 -2.30 23.70 10.13
N THR A 136 -1.46 24.44 10.86
CA THR A 136 -0.18 23.93 11.37
C THR A 136 -0.40 22.70 12.25
N LYS A 137 -1.33 22.75 13.20
CA LYS A 137 -1.63 21.60 14.07
C LYS A 137 -2.09 20.38 13.28
N TYR A 138 -2.91 20.55 12.25
CA TYR A 138 -3.31 19.45 11.36
C TYR A 138 -2.14 18.93 10.53
N GLN A 139 -1.27 19.80 10.00
CA GLN A 139 -0.08 19.40 9.25
C GLN A 139 0.90 18.60 10.11
N ASP A 140 1.05 18.94 11.39
CA ASP A 140 1.99 18.28 12.29
C ASP A 140 1.43 16.98 12.90
N MET A 141 0.16 16.68 12.68
CA MET A 141 -0.52 15.50 13.22
C MET A 141 0.11 14.19 12.72
N THR A 142 0.43 13.25 13.61
CA THR A 142 0.91 11.91 13.19
C THR A 142 -0.21 11.08 12.57
N GLU A 143 0.13 9.98 11.89
CA GLU A 143 -0.87 9.08 11.33
C GLU A 143 -1.74 8.45 12.44
N GLU A 144 -1.16 8.16 13.60
CA GLU A 144 -1.89 7.64 14.78
C GLU A 144 -2.89 8.67 15.31
N GLN A 145 -2.46 9.92 15.48
CA GLN A 145 -3.35 11.00 15.93
C GLN A 145 -4.48 11.26 14.94
N TYR A 146 -4.22 11.12 13.64
CA TYR A 146 -5.24 11.24 12.61
C TYR A 146 -6.25 10.08 12.67
N LYS A 147 -5.76 8.85 12.89
CA LYS A 147 -6.64 7.68 13.12
C LYS A 147 -7.49 7.86 14.37
N GLU A 148 -6.93 8.40 15.46
CA GLU A 148 -7.68 8.74 16.66
C GLU A 148 -8.76 9.79 16.39
N MET A 149 -8.43 10.84 15.64
CA MET A 149 -9.40 11.86 15.22
C MET A 149 -10.58 11.23 14.46
N GLN A 150 -10.29 10.36 13.49
CA GLN A 150 -11.31 9.63 12.72
C GLN A 150 -12.13 8.68 13.60
N ALA A 151 -11.51 8.01 14.58
CA ALA A 151 -12.21 7.13 15.50
C ALA A 151 -13.19 7.91 16.40
N VAL A 152 -12.77 9.07 16.92
CA VAL A 152 -13.64 9.95 17.71
C VAL A 152 -14.80 10.48 16.88
N GLU A 153 -14.55 10.84 15.62
CA GLU A 153 -15.60 11.24 14.68
C GLU A 153 -16.63 10.11 14.46
N ALA A 154 -16.17 8.89 14.20
CA ALA A 154 -17.04 7.74 14.02
C ALA A 154 -17.90 7.46 15.26
N LEU A 155 -17.32 7.58 16.46
CA LEU A 155 -18.06 7.47 17.73
C LEU A 155 -19.11 8.58 17.87
N LEU A 156 -18.78 9.82 17.49
CA LEU A 156 -19.72 10.94 17.50
C LEU A 156 -20.90 10.69 16.56
N ILE A 157 -20.64 10.26 15.33
CA ILE A 157 -21.67 9.92 14.35
C ILE A 157 -22.57 8.79 14.86
N GLU A 158 -21.97 7.74 15.44
CA GLU A 158 -22.73 6.63 16.01
C GLU A 158 -23.60 7.08 17.19
N ALA A 159 -23.04 7.89 18.08
CA ALA A 159 -23.76 8.48 19.21
C ALA A 159 -24.97 9.31 18.74
N LEU A 160 -24.80 10.15 17.71
CA LEU A 160 -25.88 10.96 17.15
C LEU A 160 -27.00 10.12 16.51
N ARG A 161 -26.68 8.95 15.95
CA ARG A 161 -27.67 8.03 15.36
C ARG A 161 -28.60 7.41 16.41
N GLN A 162 -28.15 7.27 17.64
CA GLN A 162 -28.94 6.66 18.71
C GLN A 162 -30.07 7.62 19.15
N PRO A 163 -31.34 7.20 19.18
CA PRO A 163 -32.45 8.07 19.56
C PRO A 163 -32.30 8.71 20.96
N SER A 164 -31.79 7.96 21.93
CA SER A 164 -31.70 8.35 23.34
C SER A 164 -30.27 8.32 23.89
N VAL A 165 -29.33 8.92 23.16
CA VAL A 165 -27.94 9.10 23.63
C VAL A 165 -27.85 10.16 24.74
N ASP A 166 -26.88 10.00 25.63
CA ASP A 166 -26.50 11.03 26.61
C ASP A 166 -25.90 12.26 25.89
N GLU A 167 -26.55 13.41 26.02
CA GLU A 167 -26.09 14.68 25.45
C GLU A 167 -24.70 15.08 25.96
N ALA A 168 -24.38 14.82 27.23
CA ALA A 168 -23.07 15.14 27.79
C ALA A 168 -21.96 14.32 27.11
N TYR A 169 -22.25 13.07 26.74
CA TYR A 169 -21.33 12.21 25.98
C TYR A 169 -21.10 12.74 24.56
N VAL A 170 -22.17 13.16 23.86
CA VAL A 170 -22.08 13.78 22.53
C VAL A 170 -21.23 15.05 22.56
N VAL A 171 -21.45 15.93 23.55
CA VAL A 171 -20.65 17.16 23.70
C VAL A 171 -19.19 16.85 24.02
N ALA A 172 -18.92 15.85 24.85
CA ALA A 172 -17.56 15.41 25.15
C ALA A 172 -16.83 14.90 23.90
N LEU A 173 -17.49 14.06 23.09
CA LEU A 173 -16.94 13.56 21.83
C LEU A 173 -16.68 14.69 20.83
N HIS A 174 -17.63 15.60 20.64
CA HIS A 174 -17.44 16.71 19.70
C HIS A 174 -16.34 17.67 20.17
N LYS A 175 -16.26 17.95 21.47
CA LYS A 175 -15.14 18.70 22.05
C LYS A 175 -13.80 18.00 21.81
N GLN A 176 -13.72 16.69 22.03
CA GLN A 176 -12.51 15.92 21.80
C GLN A 176 -12.10 15.98 20.32
N TRP A 177 -13.05 15.84 19.41
CA TRP A 177 -12.82 15.96 17.97
C TRP A 177 -12.28 17.34 17.58
N LEU A 178 -12.87 18.42 18.10
CA LEU A 178 -12.39 19.78 17.85
C LEU A 178 -10.96 20.00 18.37
N LEU A 179 -10.60 19.41 19.51
CA LEU A 179 -9.27 19.55 20.09
C LEU A 179 -8.14 18.93 19.24
N PHE A 180 -8.44 18.14 18.21
CA PHE A 180 -7.42 17.69 17.26
C PHE A 180 -6.95 18.83 16.33
N THR A 181 -7.81 19.79 16.02
CA THR A 181 -7.49 20.88 15.08
C THR A 181 -7.51 22.26 15.73
N TRP A 182 -8.18 22.43 16.86
CA TRP A 182 -8.22 23.68 17.61
C TRP A 182 -7.05 23.77 18.58
N VAL A 183 -6.36 24.91 18.57
CA VAL A 183 -5.29 25.20 19.53
C VAL A 183 -5.85 25.74 20.85
N THR A 184 -6.92 26.52 20.78
CA THR A 184 -7.63 27.06 21.94
C THR A 184 -9.08 26.59 21.94
N TYR A 185 -9.59 26.25 23.13
CA TYR A 185 -10.98 25.85 23.31
C TYR A 185 -11.63 26.69 24.40
N THR A 186 -12.83 27.19 24.12
CA THR A 186 -13.73 27.72 25.13
C THR A 186 -15.17 27.24 24.85
N PRO A 187 -16.00 27.07 25.89
CA PRO A 187 -17.44 26.82 25.73
C PRO A 187 -18.12 27.78 24.74
N LYS A 188 -17.76 29.07 24.79
CA LYS A 188 -18.29 30.10 23.89
C LYS A 188 -17.95 29.83 22.43
N MET A 189 -16.73 29.40 22.13
CA MET A 189 -16.33 29.04 20.75
C MET A 189 -17.07 27.80 20.28
N HIS A 190 -17.26 26.80 21.15
CA HIS A 190 -17.99 25.58 20.83
C HIS A 190 -19.45 25.89 20.45
N LYS A 191 -20.14 26.71 21.25
CA LYS A 191 -21.52 27.17 20.95
C LYS A 191 -21.58 28.01 19.67
N GLY A 192 -20.67 28.95 19.49
CA GLY A 192 -20.61 29.78 18.27
C GLY A 192 -20.25 29.01 16.99
N LEU A 193 -19.60 27.86 17.10
CA LEU A 193 -19.37 26.97 15.96
C LEU A 193 -20.70 26.35 15.49
N VAL A 194 -21.43 25.71 16.40
CA VAL A 194 -22.67 24.99 16.05
C VAL A 194 -23.82 25.89 15.65
N GLU A 195 -23.84 27.15 16.09
CA GLU A 195 -24.73 28.18 15.54
C GLU A 195 -24.55 28.34 14.02
N GLY A 196 -23.33 28.16 13.53
CA GLY A 196 -23.04 28.16 12.10
C GLY A 196 -23.51 26.89 11.38
N TYR A 197 -23.60 25.75 12.07
CA TYR A 197 -23.98 24.49 11.44
C TYR A 197 -25.42 24.50 10.94
N LEU A 198 -26.34 25.12 11.69
CA LEU A 198 -27.73 25.25 11.26
C LEU A 198 -27.93 26.35 10.19
N ALA A 199 -26.97 27.26 10.04
CA ALA A 199 -27.02 28.33 9.05
C ALA A 199 -26.45 27.92 7.68
N ASP A 200 -25.86 26.74 7.57
CA ASP A 200 -25.17 26.28 6.37
C ASP A 200 -25.51 24.82 6.05
N GLU A 201 -26.22 24.64 4.94
CA GLU A 201 -26.68 23.33 4.46
C GLU A 201 -25.55 22.31 4.28
N ARG A 202 -24.30 22.74 4.09
CA ARG A 202 -23.14 21.84 3.98
C ARG A 202 -22.93 21.06 5.28
N PHE A 203 -23.02 21.74 6.43
CA PHE A 203 -22.86 21.11 7.74
C PHE A 203 -24.08 20.28 8.12
N ILE A 204 -25.29 20.74 7.77
CA ILE A 204 -26.52 19.94 7.92
C ILE A 204 -26.38 18.63 7.17
N ALA A 205 -26.03 18.70 5.88
CA ALA A 205 -25.85 17.52 5.05
C ALA A 205 -24.74 16.59 5.56
N TYR A 206 -23.70 17.13 6.20
CA TYR A 206 -22.59 16.33 6.72
C TYR A 206 -23.04 15.36 7.82
N TYR A 207 -23.68 15.84 8.88
CA TYR A 207 -24.13 14.97 9.97
C TYR A 207 -25.39 14.22 9.61
N ASP A 208 -26.37 14.84 8.93
CA ASP A 208 -27.64 14.20 8.66
C ASP A 208 -27.52 13.02 7.68
N ARG A 209 -26.59 13.08 6.71
CA ARG A 209 -26.30 11.94 5.83
C ARG A 209 -25.69 10.75 6.57
N GLN A 210 -24.95 10.99 7.64
CA GLN A 210 -24.16 9.97 8.34
C GLN A 210 -24.88 9.40 9.57
N ALA A 211 -25.60 10.24 10.30
CA ALA A 211 -26.27 9.91 11.56
C ALA A 211 -27.81 9.92 11.45
N GLY A 212 -28.37 10.33 10.30
CA GLY A 212 -29.82 10.40 10.06
C GLY A 212 -30.38 11.81 10.16
N GLN A 213 -31.55 12.01 9.57
CA GLN A 213 -32.20 13.32 9.52
C GLN A 213 -32.44 13.90 10.93
N GLY A 214 -32.03 15.15 11.14
CA GLY A 214 -32.09 15.83 12.43
C GLY A 214 -30.86 15.65 13.32
N ALA A 215 -29.84 14.92 12.88
CA ALA A 215 -28.61 14.73 13.66
C ALA A 215 -27.89 16.06 13.94
N THR A 216 -27.85 16.97 12.97
CA THR A 216 -27.24 18.30 13.14
C THR A 216 -27.97 19.13 14.19
N GLN A 217 -29.31 19.09 14.18
CA GLN A 217 -30.16 19.77 15.16
C GLN A 217 -29.90 19.22 16.57
N LYS A 218 -29.84 17.89 16.70
CA LYS A 218 -29.55 17.22 17.97
C LYS A 218 -28.16 17.60 18.52
N LEU A 219 -27.14 17.64 17.66
CA LEU A 219 -25.80 18.08 18.04
C LEU A 219 -25.80 19.53 18.53
N TYR A 220 -26.50 20.42 17.81
CA TYR A 220 -26.66 21.82 18.20
C TYR A 220 -27.30 21.95 19.59
N GLU A 221 -28.43 21.29 19.83
CA GLU A 221 -29.16 21.36 21.10
C GLU A 221 -28.31 20.86 22.28
N ALA A 222 -27.66 19.70 22.12
CA ALA A 222 -26.77 19.14 23.14
C ALA A 222 -25.65 20.12 23.53
N ILE A 223 -25.02 20.75 22.54
CA ILE A 223 -23.91 21.71 22.77
C ILE A 223 -24.41 23.00 23.41
N GLN A 224 -25.59 23.49 23.05
CA GLN A 224 -26.17 24.67 23.70
C GLN A 224 -26.46 24.43 25.19
N HIS A 225 -26.93 23.23 25.54
CA HIS A 225 -27.22 22.84 26.92
C HIS A 225 -25.98 22.52 27.77
N TYR A 226 -24.98 21.80 27.22
CA TYR A 226 -23.92 21.16 28.01
C TYR A 226 -22.49 21.68 27.79
N ALA A 227 -22.23 22.55 26.81
CA ALA A 227 -20.86 23.04 26.52
C ALA A 227 -20.38 24.16 27.44
#